data_AF-A0A9D3WU73-F1
#
_entry.id   AF-A0A9D3WU73-F1
#
_cell.length_a   1.000
_cell.length_b   1.000
_cell.length_c   1.000
_cell.angle_alpha   90.00
_cell.angle_beta   90.00
_cell.angle_gamma   90.00
#
_symmetry.space_group_name_H-M   'P 1'
#
loop_
_entity.id
_entity.type
_entity.pdbx_description
1 polymer ?
#
loop_
_entity_poly.entity_id
_entity_poly.type
_entity_poly.pdbx_seq_one_letter_code
_entity_poly.pdbx_strand_id
1 'polypeptide(L)'
;MSVDMNSQGSDSNEEDYDPNCEEEEEDEDPGDIEDYYIGVANDVEQQGADAFDPEEYQFTCLTYKESESTLNEHMVSLASTLKVSHAVAKLVLVSFHWQVSEILERHKSNSAQLLVEARVQPTSSKHTMVHSSHHCAVCMQFVRKENLLSLACQHQFCRSCWEQHCTVLVKDGVGVGISCMAQDCPLRTPEDFVFPLLPSEELKDKYRRYLFRDYVE
;
A
#
# COMPACT_ATOMS: atom_id res chain seq x y z
N MET A 1 30.00 -3.45 17.75
CA MET A 1 30.53 -2.08 17.73
C MET A 1 29.55 -1.23 16.94
N SER A 2 28.62 -0.59 17.64
CA SER A 2 27.66 0.35 17.07
C SER A 2 27.45 1.37 18.18
N VAL A 3 27.96 2.57 17.96
CA VAL A 3 28.06 3.64 18.95
C VAL A 3 26.78 4.47 18.94
N ASP A 4 26.18 4.61 20.12
CA ASP A 4 25.10 5.54 20.43
C ASP A 4 25.60 7.00 20.31
N MET A 5 24.87 7.81 19.55
CA MET A 5 25.08 9.26 19.47
C MET A 5 24.12 9.95 20.44
N ASN A 6 24.62 10.28 21.63
CA ASN A 6 23.94 11.11 22.62
C ASN A 6 24.54 12.53 22.55
N SER A 7 23.79 13.49 22.01
CA SER A 7 24.23 14.90 21.92
C SER A 7 23.69 15.68 23.11
N GLN A 8 24.58 16.02 24.05
CA GLN A 8 24.38 17.05 25.08
C GLN A 8 25.32 18.22 24.78
N GLY A 9 24.84 19.44 25.01
CA GLY A 9 25.67 20.64 25.11
C GLY A 9 25.16 21.79 24.25
N SER A 10 24.31 22.65 24.82
CA SER A 10 24.23 24.04 24.38
C SER A 10 24.67 24.91 25.55
N ASP A 11 25.65 25.72 25.22
CA ASP A 11 26.61 26.39 26.09
C ASP A 11 26.05 27.71 26.62
N SER A 12 26.39 28.00 27.86
CA SER A 12 26.22 29.30 28.49
C SER A 12 27.36 30.20 28.02
N ASN A 13 27.07 31.41 27.55
CA ASN A 13 28.13 32.41 27.39
C ASN A 13 27.67 33.75 27.97
N GLU A 14 28.15 34.01 29.20
CA GLU A 14 28.11 35.30 29.86
C GLU A 14 29.17 36.20 29.22
N GLU A 15 28.79 37.43 28.90
CA GLU A 15 29.64 38.45 28.28
C GLU A 15 30.55 39.09 29.33
N ASP A 16 31.86 38.87 29.21
CA ASP A 16 32.89 39.66 29.92
C ASP A 16 33.63 40.53 28.90
N TYR A 17 33.44 41.85 29.02
CA TYR A 17 33.98 42.86 28.11
C TYR A 17 35.25 43.46 28.74
N ASP A 18 36.42 43.18 28.18
CA ASP A 18 37.71 43.77 28.58
C ASP A 18 38.04 44.99 27.69
N PRO A 19 38.08 46.23 28.24
CA PRO A 19 38.15 47.45 27.46
C PRO A 19 39.59 47.97 27.29
N ASN A 20 40.57 47.11 26.98
CA ASN A 20 41.92 47.60 26.69
C ASN A 20 42.73 46.68 25.77
N CYS A 21 42.64 46.90 24.45
CA CYS A 21 43.70 46.53 23.53
C CYS A 21 43.92 47.65 22.52
N GLU A 22 45.18 48.06 22.44
CA GLU A 22 45.69 49.21 21.72
C GLU A 22 45.74 48.92 20.20
N GLU A 23 45.61 49.99 19.41
CA GLU A 23 45.61 49.99 17.95
C GLU A 23 46.96 49.49 17.39
N GLU A 24 46.93 48.52 16.45
CA GLU A 24 48.05 48.19 15.58
C GLU A 24 47.57 48.15 14.12
N GLU A 25 48.48 48.53 13.21
CA GLU A 25 48.28 49.29 11.97
C GLU A 25 47.65 48.52 10.78
N GLU A 26 46.91 49.26 9.94
CA GLU A 26 46.32 48.79 8.68
C GLU A 26 47.39 48.66 7.58
N ASP A 27 47.67 47.43 7.13
CA ASP A 27 48.38 47.18 5.86
C ASP A 27 47.39 47.35 4.68
N GLU A 28 47.66 48.31 3.78
CA GLU A 28 46.87 48.56 2.55
C GLU A 28 46.89 47.35 1.59
N ASP A 29 45.74 46.70 1.42
CA ASP A 29 45.52 45.64 0.42
C ASP A 29 45.33 46.27 -0.99
N PRO A 30 46.09 45.86 -2.03
CA PRO A 30 45.93 46.41 -3.37
C PRO A 30 44.60 45.96 -3.98
N GLY A 31 43.67 46.91 -4.09
CA GLY A 31 42.26 46.68 -4.40
C GLY A 31 41.91 45.84 -5.63
N ASP A 32 40.71 45.27 -5.56
CA ASP A 32 40.03 44.46 -6.59
C ASP A 32 40.08 45.07 -7.99
N ILE A 33 40.37 44.23 -8.99
CA ILE A 33 40.37 44.61 -10.40
C ILE A 33 38.92 44.76 -10.89
N GLU A 34 38.45 46.00 -11.08
CA GLU A 34 37.05 46.33 -11.42
C GLU A 34 36.54 45.68 -12.73
N ASP A 35 37.43 45.29 -13.63
CA ASP A 35 37.06 44.84 -14.97
C ASP A 35 36.78 43.34 -15.09
N TYR A 36 36.92 42.55 -14.01
CA TYR A 36 36.74 41.09 -14.07
C TYR A 36 35.31 40.66 -14.43
N TYR A 37 34.31 41.48 -14.12
CA TYR A 37 32.89 41.18 -14.36
C TYR A 37 32.27 41.92 -15.56
N ILE A 38 33.08 42.66 -16.34
CA ILE A 38 32.58 43.39 -17.51
C ILE A 38 32.47 42.42 -18.69
N GLY A 39 31.24 42.04 -19.04
CA GLY A 39 30.93 41.26 -20.26
C GLY A 39 30.26 39.91 -20.01
N VAL A 40 30.29 39.40 -18.78
CA VAL A 40 29.70 38.08 -18.42
C VAL A 40 28.17 38.06 -18.59
N ALA A 41 27.52 39.23 -18.52
CA ALA A 41 26.07 39.35 -18.65
C ALA A 41 25.55 39.02 -20.07
N ASN A 42 26.40 38.97 -21.09
CA ASN A 42 26.00 38.72 -22.48
C ASN A 42 26.18 37.26 -22.94
N ASP A 43 26.87 36.41 -22.17
CA ASP A 43 27.18 35.03 -22.57
C ASP A 43 26.17 33.99 -22.06
N VAL A 44 25.15 34.42 -21.29
CA VAL A 44 24.05 33.56 -20.88
C VAL A 44 22.86 33.86 -21.80
N GLU A 45 22.68 33.04 -22.84
CA GLU A 45 21.41 32.98 -23.56
C GLU A 45 20.31 32.70 -22.52
N GLN A 46 19.52 33.73 -22.18
CA GLN A 46 18.31 33.57 -21.39
C GLN A 46 17.33 32.72 -22.20
N GLN A 47 17.43 31.41 -22.03
CA GLN A 47 16.34 30.51 -22.38
C GLN A 47 15.11 31.06 -21.65
N GLY A 48 14.11 31.51 -22.42
CA GLY A 48 12.92 32.13 -21.85
C GLY A 48 12.27 31.19 -20.84
N ALA A 49 11.53 31.75 -19.88
CA ALA A 49 10.84 31.00 -18.83
C ALA A 49 9.84 29.93 -19.37
N ASP A 50 9.62 29.88 -20.69
CA ASP A 50 8.80 28.89 -21.40
C ASP A 50 9.64 27.83 -22.16
N ALA A 51 10.94 27.70 -21.85
CA ALA A 51 11.76 26.62 -22.39
C ALA A 51 11.21 25.28 -21.87
N PHE A 52 10.79 24.41 -22.80
CA PHE A 52 10.31 23.06 -22.51
C PHE A 52 11.35 22.33 -21.66
N ASP A 53 11.07 22.18 -20.37
CA ASP A 53 11.86 21.39 -19.44
C ASP A 53 11.42 19.92 -19.59
N PRO A 54 12.26 19.04 -20.17
CA PRO A 54 11.93 17.62 -20.30
C PRO A 54 11.70 16.92 -18.95
N GLU A 55 12.08 17.54 -17.84
CA GLU A 55 11.91 17.06 -16.47
C GLU A 55 10.65 17.64 -15.78
N GLU A 56 9.91 18.57 -16.41
CA GLU A 56 8.67 19.09 -15.87
C GLU A 56 7.52 18.08 -16.04
N TYR A 57 7.12 17.46 -14.94
CA TYR A 57 5.97 16.55 -14.89
C TYR A 57 4.79 17.22 -14.16
N GLN A 58 3.62 17.25 -14.81
CA GLN A 58 2.38 17.65 -14.16
C GLN A 58 1.85 16.50 -13.30
N PHE A 59 1.72 16.74 -11.99
CA PHE A 59 1.10 15.80 -11.06
C PHE A 59 0.15 16.54 -10.11
N THR A 60 -0.86 15.81 -9.64
CA THR A 60 -1.78 16.30 -8.61
C THR A 60 -1.72 15.35 -7.43
N CYS A 61 -1.38 15.86 -6.25
CA CYS A 61 -1.41 15.08 -5.02
C CYS A 61 -2.84 15.01 -4.50
N LEU A 62 -3.35 13.79 -4.29
CA LEU A 62 -4.63 13.56 -3.66
C LEU A 62 -4.44 13.32 -2.15
N THR A 63 -5.39 13.81 -1.36
CA THR A 63 -5.48 13.45 0.07
C THR A 63 -5.98 12.02 0.23
N TYR A 64 -5.73 11.43 1.41
CA TYR A 64 -6.26 10.09 1.75
C TYR A 64 -7.76 9.96 1.45
N LYS A 65 -8.55 10.98 1.80
CA LYS A 65 -10.00 10.99 1.63
C LYS A 65 -10.41 11.07 0.16
N GLU A 66 -9.70 11.85 -0.65
CA GLU A 66 -9.94 11.92 -2.09
C GLU A 66 -9.62 10.60 -2.77
N SER A 67 -8.46 10.02 -2.47
CA SER A 67 -8.09 8.69 -2.95
C SER A 67 -9.13 7.65 -2.56
N GLU A 68 -9.55 7.60 -1.29
CA GLU A 68 -10.60 6.68 -0.83
C GLU A 68 -11.93 6.88 -1.58
N SER A 69 -12.33 8.12 -1.87
CA SER A 69 -13.54 8.42 -2.64
C SER A 69 -13.45 7.87 -4.06
N THR A 70 -12.35 8.15 -4.76
CA THR A 70 -12.12 7.68 -6.13
C THR A 70 -12.10 6.15 -6.21
N LEU A 71 -11.40 5.49 -5.29
CA LEU A 71 -11.35 4.03 -5.20
C LEU A 71 -12.75 3.45 -4.97
N ASN A 72 -13.53 4.06 -4.07
CA ASN A 72 -14.89 3.63 -3.76
C ASN A 72 -15.87 3.82 -4.93
N GLU A 73 -15.76 4.90 -5.70
CA GLU A 73 -16.59 5.13 -6.88
C GLU A 73 -16.39 4.04 -7.95
N HIS A 74 -15.13 3.72 -8.26
CA HIS A 74 -14.80 2.62 -9.18
C HIS A 74 -15.28 1.27 -8.65
N MET A 75 -15.10 1.01 -7.35
CA MET A 75 -15.58 -0.20 -6.68
C MET A 75 -17.10 -0.35 -6.81
N VAL A 76 -17.89 0.68 -6.48
CA VAL A 76 -19.37 0.62 -6.51
C VAL A 76 -19.87 0.39 -7.94
N SER A 77 -19.28 1.09 -8.91
CA SER A 77 -19.61 0.93 -10.32
C SER A 77 -19.31 -0.49 -10.84
N LEU A 78 -18.14 -1.03 -10.51
CA LEU A 78 -17.77 -2.39 -10.90
C LEU A 78 -18.58 -3.47 -10.17
N ALA A 79 -18.80 -3.32 -8.87
CA ALA A 79 -19.61 -4.28 -8.09
C ALA A 79 -21.00 -4.44 -8.70
N SER A 80 -21.62 -3.32 -9.09
CA SER A 80 -22.93 -3.31 -9.75
C SER A 80 -22.90 -3.98 -11.12
N THR A 81 -21.86 -3.73 -11.92
CA THR A 81 -21.71 -4.27 -13.28
C THR A 81 -21.41 -5.77 -13.28
N LEU A 82 -20.46 -6.19 -12.44
CA LEU A 82 -20.02 -7.59 -12.30
C LEU A 82 -21.00 -8.43 -11.47
N LYS A 83 -21.95 -7.79 -10.76
CA LYS A 83 -22.90 -8.41 -9.83
C LYS A 83 -22.22 -9.22 -8.71
N VAL A 84 -21.19 -8.63 -8.12
CA VAL A 84 -20.41 -9.21 -7.01
C VAL A 84 -20.47 -8.30 -5.77
N SER A 85 -20.00 -8.79 -4.61
CA SER A 85 -19.88 -7.94 -3.42
C SER A 85 -18.80 -6.88 -3.60
N HIS A 86 -18.91 -5.78 -2.85
CA HIS A 86 -17.90 -4.72 -2.83
C HIS A 86 -16.48 -5.25 -2.52
N ALA A 87 -16.36 -6.16 -1.55
CA ALA A 87 -15.10 -6.79 -1.20
C ALA A 87 -14.49 -7.59 -2.36
N VAL A 88 -15.32 -8.32 -3.13
CA VAL A 88 -14.87 -9.03 -4.33
C VAL A 88 -14.50 -8.07 -5.45
N ALA A 89 -15.26 -6.99 -5.65
CA ALA A 89 -14.95 -5.98 -6.66
C ALA A 89 -13.59 -5.31 -6.41
N LYS A 90 -13.24 -5.01 -5.14
CA LYS A 90 -11.91 -4.51 -4.78
C LYS A 90 -10.79 -5.49 -5.15
N LEU A 91 -10.97 -6.78 -4.87
CA LEU A 91 -9.99 -7.81 -5.26
C LEU A 91 -9.79 -7.88 -6.78
N VAL A 92 -10.87 -7.75 -7.56
CA VAL A 92 -10.79 -7.71 -9.02
C VAL A 92 -10.04 -6.45 -9.48
N LEU A 93 -10.37 -5.27 -8.94
CA LEU A 93 -9.69 -4.01 -9.25
C LEU A 93 -8.18 -4.10 -9.05
N VAL A 94 -7.74 -4.58 -7.89
CA VAL A 94 -6.31 -4.74 -7.57
C VAL A 94 -5.65 -5.76 -8.48
N SER A 95 -6.32 -6.88 -8.78
CA SER A 95 -5.75 -7.94 -9.63
C SER A 95 -5.48 -7.49 -11.06
N PHE A 96 -6.19 -6.46 -11.53
CA PHE A 96 -6.05 -5.88 -12.88
C PHE A 96 -5.44 -4.48 -12.86
N HIS A 97 -4.75 -4.10 -11.77
CA HIS A 97 -4.07 -2.81 -11.62
C HIS A 97 -4.96 -1.62 -11.98
N TRP A 98 -6.20 -1.62 -11.50
CA TRP A 98 -7.17 -0.54 -11.72
C TRP A 98 -7.53 -0.25 -13.18
N GLN A 99 -7.25 -1.16 -14.11
CA GLN A 99 -7.63 -1.04 -15.52
C GLN A 99 -9.11 -1.35 -15.74
N VAL A 100 -9.99 -0.43 -15.34
CA VAL A 100 -11.46 -0.60 -15.38
C VAL A 100 -11.96 -0.94 -16.79
N SER A 101 -11.43 -0.28 -17.82
CA SER A 101 -11.82 -0.55 -19.21
C SER A 101 -11.54 -2.00 -19.63
N GLU A 102 -10.37 -2.53 -19.26
CA GLU A 102 -10.00 -3.92 -19.54
C GLU A 102 -10.90 -4.90 -18.79
N ILE A 103 -11.17 -4.65 -17.51
CA ILE A 103 -12.07 -5.46 -16.68
C ILE A 103 -13.46 -5.54 -17.34
N LEU A 104 -14.00 -4.41 -17.78
CA LEU A 104 -15.33 -4.33 -18.41
C LEU A 104 -15.38 -5.04 -19.77
N GLU A 105 -14.32 -4.93 -20.58
CA GLU A 105 -14.23 -5.64 -21.86
C GLU A 105 -14.16 -7.15 -21.65
N ARG A 106 -13.26 -7.62 -20.77
CA ARG A 106 -13.13 -9.04 -20.43
C ARG A 106 -14.42 -9.59 -19.81
N HIS A 107 -15.11 -8.82 -18.98
CA HIS A 107 -16.41 -9.24 -18.42
C HIS A 107 -17.46 -9.48 -19.51
N LYS A 108 -17.53 -8.63 -20.54
CA LYS A 108 -18.47 -8.81 -21.67
C LYS A 108 -18.17 -10.08 -22.45
N SER A 109 -16.89 -10.43 -22.60
CA SER A 109 -16.46 -11.63 -23.30
C SER A 109 -16.66 -12.89 -22.48
N ASN A 110 -16.17 -12.92 -21.24
CA ASN A 110 -16.30 -14.07 -20.33
C ASN A 110 -16.14 -13.65 -18.86
N SER A 111 -17.27 -13.39 -18.19
CA SER A 111 -17.30 -12.98 -16.79
C SER A 111 -16.74 -14.03 -15.83
N ALA A 112 -16.99 -15.32 -16.06
CA ALA A 112 -16.53 -16.39 -15.17
C ALA A 112 -14.99 -16.50 -15.21
N GLN A 113 -14.40 -16.43 -16.39
CA GLN A 113 -12.95 -16.47 -16.56
C GLN A 113 -12.27 -15.28 -15.89
N LEU A 114 -12.82 -14.06 -16.05
CA LEU A 114 -12.32 -12.86 -15.36
C LEU A 114 -12.24 -13.07 -13.84
N LEU A 115 -13.29 -13.62 -13.23
CA LEU A 115 -13.35 -13.85 -11.78
C LEU A 115 -12.37 -14.95 -11.32
N VAL A 116 -12.09 -15.93 -12.17
CA VAL A 116 -11.08 -16.95 -11.92
C VAL A 116 -9.67 -16.37 -12.02
N GLU A 117 -9.39 -15.54 -13.02
CA GLU A 117 -8.11 -14.84 -13.19
C GLU A 117 -7.82 -13.89 -12.01
N ALA A 118 -8.84 -13.18 -11.54
CA ALA A 118 -8.78 -12.37 -10.31
C ALA A 118 -8.69 -13.20 -9.01
N ARG A 119 -8.73 -14.54 -9.11
CA ARG A 119 -8.67 -15.46 -7.96
C ARG A 119 -9.79 -15.23 -6.94
N VAL A 120 -10.96 -14.79 -7.39
CA VAL A 120 -12.15 -14.60 -6.54
C VAL A 120 -13.23 -15.66 -6.79
N GLN A 121 -13.07 -16.45 -7.85
CA GLN A 121 -13.80 -17.70 -8.04
C GLN A 121 -12.86 -18.86 -8.32
N PRO A 122 -13.22 -20.09 -7.90
CA PRO A 122 -12.47 -21.26 -8.26
C PRO A 122 -12.58 -21.51 -9.78
N THR A 123 -11.50 -21.98 -10.41
CA THR A 123 -11.62 -22.71 -11.68
C THR A 123 -12.64 -23.81 -11.46
N SER A 124 -13.45 -24.16 -12.48
CA SER A 124 -14.36 -25.31 -12.43
C SER A 124 -13.55 -26.61 -12.39
N SER A 125 -12.80 -26.79 -11.31
CA SER A 125 -11.92 -27.90 -11.05
C SER A 125 -12.74 -28.87 -10.22
N LYS A 126 -12.83 -30.08 -10.76
CA LYS A 126 -13.44 -31.27 -10.17
C LYS A 126 -12.69 -31.66 -8.88
N HIS A 127 -12.75 -30.82 -7.85
CA HIS A 127 -12.35 -31.24 -6.52
C HIS A 127 -13.52 -31.99 -5.91
N THR A 128 -13.34 -33.31 -5.98
CA THR A 128 -14.03 -34.34 -5.24
C THR A 128 -14.68 -33.81 -3.99
N MET A 129 -16.01 -33.94 -3.99
CA MET A 129 -16.87 -33.66 -2.87
C MET A 129 -16.30 -34.14 -1.54
N VAL A 130 -16.41 -33.25 -0.55
CA VAL A 130 -16.99 -33.55 0.76
C VAL A 130 -16.33 -34.75 1.44
N HIS A 131 -15.25 -34.49 2.18
CA HIS A 131 -15.14 -35.26 3.41
C HIS A 131 -16.33 -34.86 4.28
N SER A 132 -17.26 -35.80 4.46
CA SER A 132 -18.23 -35.81 5.56
C SER A 132 -17.53 -35.94 6.93
N SER A 133 -16.27 -35.53 7.02
CA SER A 133 -15.53 -35.50 8.26
C SER A 133 -16.03 -34.30 9.03
N HIS A 134 -16.60 -34.56 10.19
CA HIS A 134 -16.76 -33.58 11.25
C HIS A 134 -15.39 -33.14 11.82
N HIS A 135 -14.37 -32.96 10.98
CA HIS A 135 -13.01 -32.65 11.38
C HIS A 135 -12.44 -31.51 10.52
N CYS A 136 -11.68 -30.62 11.13
CA CYS A 136 -10.93 -29.59 10.43
C CYS A 136 -9.67 -30.18 9.78
N ALA A 137 -9.43 -29.92 8.49
CA ALA A 137 -8.28 -30.45 7.77
C ALA A 137 -6.90 -29.90 8.24
N VAL A 138 -6.89 -28.80 9.00
CA VAL A 138 -5.66 -28.16 9.51
C VAL A 138 -5.29 -28.70 10.89
N CYS A 139 -6.21 -28.62 11.86
CA CYS A 139 -5.92 -29.01 13.25
C CYS A 139 -6.42 -30.42 13.62
N MET A 140 -7.08 -31.12 12.70
CA MET A 140 -7.68 -32.46 12.89
C MET A 140 -8.69 -32.57 14.04
N GLN A 141 -9.14 -31.44 14.61
CA GLN A 141 -10.13 -31.40 15.69
C GLN A 141 -11.54 -31.67 15.18
N PHE A 142 -12.36 -32.31 16.01
CA PHE A 142 -13.77 -32.53 15.70
C PHE A 142 -14.54 -31.19 15.74
N VAL A 143 -15.17 -30.84 14.64
CA VAL A 143 -15.94 -29.60 14.47
C VAL A 143 -17.23 -29.93 13.73
N ARG A 144 -18.36 -29.47 14.28
CA ARG A 144 -19.65 -29.63 13.61
C ARG A 144 -19.66 -28.86 12.30
N LYS A 145 -20.37 -29.38 11.29
CA LYS A 145 -20.32 -28.85 9.92
C LYS A 145 -20.75 -27.37 9.85
N GLU A 146 -21.70 -26.96 10.69
CA GLU A 146 -22.18 -25.60 10.82
C GLU A 146 -21.14 -24.59 11.35
N ASN A 147 -20.08 -25.08 11.98
CA ASN A 147 -18.99 -24.25 12.55
C ASN A 147 -17.74 -24.23 11.65
N LEU A 148 -17.80 -24.89 10.49
CA LEU A 148 -16.76 -24.81 9.46
C LEU A 148 -17.04 -23.63 8.54
N LEU A 149 -16.01 -22.84 8.27
CA LEU A 149 -16.06 -21.70 7.35
C LEU A 149 -15.36 -22.08 6.05
N SER A 150 -15.92 -21.63 4.93
CA SER A 150 -15.38 -21.85 3.59
C SER A 150 -15.57 -20.64 2.70
N LEU A 151 -14.63 -20.45 1.77
CA LEU A 151 -14.75 -19.51 0.66
C LEU A 151 -15.50 -20.15 -0.52
N ALA A 152 -15.55 -19.45 -1.67
CA ALA A 152 -16.16 -19.97 -2.90
C ALA A 152 -15.53 -21.29 -3.41
N CYS A 153 -14.28 -21.59 -3.04
CA CYS A 153 -13.60 -22.85 -3.33
C CYS A 153 -14.11 -24.05 -2.52
N GLN A 154 -15.00 -23.82 -1.54
CA GLN A 154 -15.62 -24.86 -0.70
C GLN A 154 -14.65 -25.65 0.20
N HIS A 155 -13.39 -25.25 0.29
CA HIS A 155 -12.47 -25.79 1.31
C HIS A 155 -12.91 -25.33 2.70
N GLN A 156 -13.11 -26.28 3.61
CA GLN A 156 -13.72 -26.07 4.92
C GLN A 156 -12.68 -26.18 6.05
N PHE A 157 -12.65 -25.16 6.91
CA PHE A 157 -11.77 -25.12 8.07
C PHE A 157 -12.51 -24.54 9.27
N CYS A 158 -12.10 -24.91 10.48
CA CYS A 158 -12.72 -24.36 11.68
C CYS A 158 -12.39 -22.87 11.84
N ARG A 159 -13.26 -22.17 12.57
CA ARG A 159 -13.10 -20.75 12.88
C ARG A 159 -11.73 -20.43 13.51
N SER A 160 -11.27 -21.23 14.47
CA SER A 160 -9.99 -20.97 15.15
C SER A 160 -8.78 -21.05 14.20
N CYS A 161 -8.77 -21.99 13.24
CA CYS A 161 -7.71 -22.05 12.23
C CYS A 161 -7.74 -20.82 11.30
N TRP A 162 -8.94 -20.37 10.90
CA TRP A 162 -9.10 -19.15 10.12
C TRP A 162 -8.63 -17.90 10.88
N GLU A 163 -8.99 -17.76 12.15
CA GLU A 163 -8.56 -16.65 13.01
C GLU A 163 -7.02 -16.62 13.16
N GLN A 164 -6.40 -17.78 13.40
CA GLN A 164 -4.95 -17.90 13.49
C GLN A 164 -4.27 -17.56 12.16
N HIS A 165 -4.74 -18.12 11.05
CA HIS A 165 -4.21 -17.87 9.70
C HIS A 165 -4.27 -16.39 9.33
N CYS A 166 -5.44 -15.77 9.47
CA CYS A 166 -5.61 -14.34 9.21
C CYS A 166 -4.74 -13.49 10.14
N THR A 167 -4.67 -13.83 11.43
CA THR A 167 -3.85 -13.08 12.40
C THR A 167 -2.37 -13.12 12.05
N VAL A 168 -1.83 -14.28 11.67
CA VAL A 168 -0.42 -14.42 11.28
C VAL A 168 -0.13 -13.59 10.03
N LEU A 169 -0.93 -13.75 8.97
CA LEU A 169 -0.72 -13.02 7.71
C LEU A 169 -0.84 -11.51 7.88
N VAL A 170 -1.80 -11.03 8.68
CA VAL A 170 -1.92 -9.59 8.98
C VAL A 170 -0.72 -9.10 9.79
N LYS A 171 -0.20 -9.88 10.74
CA LYS A 171 1.04 -9.52 11.47
C LYS A 171 2.25 -9.45 10.54
N ASP A 172 2.29 -10.30 9.52
CA ASP A 172 3.32 -10.32 8.48
C ASP A 172 3.14 -9.20 7.42
N GLY A 173 2.12 -8.34 7.57
CA GLY A 173 1.92 -7.18 6.69
C GLY A 173 1.12 -7.46 5.41
N VAL A 174 0.41 -8.60 5.35
CA VAL A 174 -0.38 -9.00 4.18
C VAL A 174 -1.77 -8.39 4.21
N GLY A 175 -2.15 -7.65 3.16
CA GLY A 175 -3.49 -7.13 2.91
C GLY A 175 -4.30 -8.03 1.96
N VAL A 176 -4.39 -7.62 0.70
CA VAL A 176 -5.14 -8.30 -0.39
C VAL A 176 -4.60 -9.73 -0.68
N GLY A 177 -3.39 -10.03 -0.21
CA GLY A 177 -2.69 -11.31 -0.39
C GLY A 177 -3.25 -12.50 0.37
N ILE A 178 -4.14 -12.32 1.35
CA ILE A 178 -4.64 -13.43 2.18
C ILE A 178 -5.42 -14.44 1.31
N SER A 179 -4.94 -15.68 1.23
CA SER A 179 -5.55 -16.75 0.42
C SER A 179 -6.09 -17.91 1.26
N CYS A 180 -6.83 -18.81 0.61
CA CYS A 180 -7.30 -20.06 1.18
C CYS A 180 -6.14 -20.90 1.77
N MET A 181 -6.39 -21.58 2.89
CA MET A 181 -5.42 -22.47 3.55
C MET A 181 -5.23 -23.82 2.84
N ALA A 182 -6.07 -24.15 1.85
CA ALA A 182 -5.94 -25.41 1.12
C ALA A 182 -4.70 -25.39 0.21
N GLN A 183 -4.04 -26.54 0.11
CA GLN A 183 -2.91 -26.72 -0.80
C GLN A 183 -3.33 -26.40 -2.24
N ASP A 184 -2.50 -25.65 -2.96
CA ASP A 184 -2.68 -25.30 -4.37
C ASP A 184 -3.99 -24.55 -4.67
N CYS A 185 -4.62 -23.91 -3.67
CA CYS A 185 -5.82 -23.10 -3.87
C CYS A 185 -5.44 -21.61 -4.00
N PRO A 186 -5.53 -21.00 -5.20
CA PRO A 186 -5.12 -19.62 -5.40
C PRO A 186 -6.14 -18.60 -4.88
N LEU A 187 -7.31 -19.05 -4.39
CA LEU A 187 -8.44 -18.20 -4.09
C LEU A 187 -8.11 -17.19 -2.98
N ARG A 188 -8.28 -15.90 -3.27
CA ARG A 188 -8.12 -14.80 -2.32
C ARG A 188 -9.32 -14.71 -1.38
N THR A 189 -9.05 -14.19 -0.20
CA THR A 189 -10.03 -14.01 0.86
C THR A 189 -10.54 -12.56 0.83
N PRO A 190 -11.84 -12.35 0.57
CA PRO A 190 -12.45 -11.03 0.65
C PRO A 190 -12.30 -10.37 2.03
N GLU A 191 -12.16 -9.05 2.07
CA GLU A 191 -11.92 -8.30 3.31
C GLU A 191 -13.05 -8.50 4.36
N ASP A 192 -14.30 -8.63 3.91
CA ASP A 192 -15.47 -8.89 4.74
C ASP A 192 -15.46 -10.29 5.39
N PHE A 193 -14.73 -11.24 4.81
CA PHE A 193 -14.46 -12.54 5.44
C PHE A 193 -13.36 -12.46 6.49
N VAL A 194 -12.33 -11.63 6.28
CA VAL A 194 -11.18 -11.49 7.20
C VAL A 194 -11.54 -10.68 8.44
N PHE A 195 -12.23 -9.55 8.30
CA PHE A 195 -12.52 -8.64 9.42
C PHE A 195 -13.15 -9.33 10.66
N PRO A 196 -14.14 -10.22 10.53
CA PRO A 196 -14.75 -10.91 11.66
C PRO A 196 -13.84 -11.94 12.35
N LEU A 197 -12.71 -12.30 11.73
CA LEU A 197 -11.73 -13.27 12.23
C LEU A 197 -10.55 -12.63 12.96
N LEU A 198 -10.44 -11.30 12.92
CA LEU A 198 -9.38 -10.58 13.62
C LEU A 198 -9.81 -10.27 15.06
N PRO A 199 -9.04 -10.72 16.09
CA PRO A 199 -9.47 -10.68 17.48
C PRO A 199 -9.39 -9.29 18.13
N SER A 200 -8.54 -8.40 17.63
CA SER A 200 -8.33 -7.05 18.19
C SER A 200 -8.56 -5.94 17.16
N GLU A 201 -9.01 -4.78 17.63
CA GLU A 201 -9.14 -3.59 16.76
C GLU A 201 -7.78 -3.14 16.21
N GLU A 202 -6.69 -3.32 16.96
CA GLU A 202 -5.34 -3.02 16.48
C GLU A 202 -4.98 -3.82 15.21
N LEU A 203 -5.33 -5.12 15.17
CA LEU A 203 -5.12 -5.95 13.98
C LEU A 203 -6.03 -5.54 12.84
N LYS A 204 -7.28 -5.15 13.12
CA LYS A 204 -8.20 -4.63 12.09
C LYS A 204 -7.69 -3.32 11.50
N ASP A 205 -7.13 -2.42 12.30
CA ASP A 205 -6.54 -1.18 11.84
C ASP A 205 -5.28 -1.42 11.00
N LYS A 206 -4.41 -2.35 11.42
CA LYS A 206 -3.27 -2.79 10.60
C LYS A 206 -3.75 -3.34 9.26
N TYR A 207 -4.74 -4.22 9.27
CA TYR A 207 -5.31 -4.79 8.05
C TYR A 207 -5.92 -3.74 7.13
N ARG A 208 -6.68 -2.76 7.66
CA ARG A 208 -7.20 -1.61 6.88
C ARG A 208 -6.07 -0.85 6.18
N ARG A 209 -4.97 -0.57 6.88
CA ARG A 209 -3.81 0.13 6.30
C ARG A 209 -3.14 -0.69 5.19
N TYR A 210 -2.97 -2.00 5.38
CA TYR A 210 -2.38 -2.86 4.35
C TYR A 210 -3.29 -3.00 3.13
N LEU A 211 -4.60 -3.13 3.32
CA LEU A 211 -5.57 -3.10 2.22
C LEU A 211 -5.47 -1.79 1.45
N PHE A 212 -5.48 -0.64 2.15
CA PHE A 212 -5.37 0.66 1.49
C PHE A 212 -4.05 0.83 0.73
N ARG A 213 -2.92 0.39 1.29
CA ARG A 213 -1.63 0.33 0.58
C ARG A 213 -1.77 -0.47 -0.72
N ASP A 214 -2.26 -1.71 -0.62
CA ASP A 214 -2.43 -2.61 -1.76
C ASP A 214 -3.47 -2.09 -2.78
N TYR A 215 -4.32 -1.13 -2.41
CA TYR A 215 -5.28 -0.46 -3.30
C TYR A 215 -4.66 0.72 -4.04
N VAL A 216 -3.62 1.33 -3.50
CA VAL A 216 -2.96 2.50 -4.10
C VAL A 216 -1.72 2.09 -4.91
N GLU A 217 -1.06 0.99 -4.53
CA GLU A 217 0.03 0.35 -5.29
C GLU A 217 -0.46 -0.37 -6.55
#